data_AF-A0A2G5CVZ2-F1
#
_entry.id   AF-A0A2G5CVZ2-F1
#
_cell.length_a   1.000
_cell.length_b   1.000
_cell.length_c   1.000
_cell.angle_alpha   90.00
_cell.angle_beta   90.00
_cell.angle_gamma   90.00
#
_symmetry.space_group_name_H-M   'P 1'
#
loop_
_entity.id
_entity.type
_entity.pdbx_description
1 polymer ?
#
loop_
_entity_poly.entity_id
_entity_poly.type
_entity_poly.pdbx_seq_one_letter_code
_entity_poly.pdbx_strand_id
1 'polypeptide(L)'
;MGRGKFKGKPTVAGTSTRPRTFRQEEAEDVEEEEVESQSEDESDDEPEKRKGAQGVIEIQNPNLVKQKNVKARDVDFEKTTELSRREREEIEKQRAHERYMKLQEQGKTEQARKDLERLTLIRQQRAEAAKKREEEKAAKDQKKVEARK
;
A
#
# COMPACT_ATOMS: atom_id res chain seq x y z
N MET A 1 -61.00 -33.05 -16.06
CA MET A 1 -59.65 -33.33 -15.51
C MET A 1 -58.72 -32.20 -15.93
N GLY A 2 -58.20 -31.46 -14.94
CA GLY A 2 -57.66 -30.10 -15.11
C GLY A 2 -56.28 -30.04 -15.76
N ARG A 3 -56.12 -29.13 -16.73
CA ARG A 3 -54.82 -28.77 -17.30
C ARG A 3 -54.13 -27.77 -16.36
N GLY A 4 -53.16 -28.27 -15.59
CA GLY A 4 -52.35 -27.47 -14.67
C GLY A 4 -51.56 -26.39 -15.41
N LYS A 5 -51.76 -25.13 -15.01
CA LYS A 5 -51.01 -23.97 -15.52
C LYS A 5 -49.62 -23.97 -14.87
N PHE A 6 -48.62 -24.50 -15.55
CA PHE A 6 -47.22 -24.33 -15.13
C PHE A 6 -46.79 -22.88 -15.43
N LYS A 7 -46.81 -22.02 -14.40
CA LYS A 7 -46.24 -20.68 -14.47
C LYS A 7 -44.72 -20.79 -14.58
N GLY A 8 -44.20 -20.69 -15.81
CA GLY A 8 -42.77 -20.46 -16.03
C GLY A 8 -42.36 -19.13 -15.41
N LYS A 9 -41.36 -19.14 -14.53
CA LYS A 9 -40.74 -17.93 -13.97
C LYS A 9 -39.99 -17.21 -15.09
N PRO A 10 -40.14 -15.89 -15.29
CA PRO A 10 -39.28 -15.16 -16.20
C PRO A 10 -37.87 -15.09 -15.61
N THR A 11 -36.89 -15.58 -16.37
CA THR A 11 -35.47 -15.30 -16.16
C THR A 11 -35.25 -13.79 -16.33
N VAL A 12 -35.15 -13.08 -15.21
CA VAL A 12 -34.74 -11.68 -15.18
C VAL A 12 -33.24 -11.60 -15.51
N ALA A 13 -32.93 -11.44 -16.79
CA ALA A 13 -31.67 -10.87 -17.24
C ALA A 13 -31.61 -9.41 -16.80
N GLY A 14 -31.32 -9.18 -15.52
CA GLY A 14 -31.05 -7.88 -14.95
C GLY A 14 -29.61 -7.50 -15.26
N THR A 15 -29.36 -7.01 -16.47
CA THR A 15 -28.20 -6.15 -16.73
C THR A 15 -28.37 -4.96 -15.80
N SER A 16 -27.61 -4.89 -14.71
CA SER A 16 -27.65 -3.74 -13.82
C SER A 16 -27.25 -2.52 -14.64
N THR A 17 -28.26 -1.68 -14.88
CA THR A 17 -28.18 -0.38 -15.52
C THR A 17 -27.33 0.54 -14.64
N ARG A 18 -26.01 0.36 -14.66
CA ARG A 18 -25.10 1.46 -14.35
C ARG A 18 -25.20 2.44 -15.51
N PRO A 19 -25.59 3.72 -15.28
CA PRO A 19 -25.61 4.70 -16.36
C PRO A 19 -24.20 4.82 -16.95
N ARG A 20 -24.10 4.75 -18.28
CA ARG A 20 -22.85 4.85 -19.06
C ARG A 20 -22.22 6.26 -19.03
N THR A 21 -22.74 7.17 -18.22
CA THR A 21 -22.16 8.50 -17.99
C THR A 21 -21.42 8.61 -16.65
N PHE A 22 -21.37 7.54 -15.84
CA PHE A 22 -20.51 7.49 -14.65
C PHE A 22 -19.16 6.81 -14.93
N ARG A 23 -18.75 6.75 -16.21
CA ARG A 23 -17.54 6.03 -16.62
C ARG A 23 -16.90 6.67 -17.84
N GLN A 24 -16.42 7.90 -17.67
CA GLN A 24 -15.27 8.46 -18.39
C GLN A 24 -14.93 9.79 -17.71
N GLU A 25 -13.65 10.03 -17.43
CA GLU A 25 -13.08 11.16 -16.66
C GLU A 25 -13.12 10.99 -15.13
N GLU A 26 -12.28 10.10 -14.57
CA GLU A 26 -11.75 10.15 -13.19
C GLU A 26 -10.94 8.87 -12.88
N ALA A 27 -9.91 8.57 -13.68
CA ALA A 27 -8.98 7.48 -13.36
C ALA A 27 -7.54 7.71 -13.81
N GLU A 28 -7.19 8.90 -14.31
CA GLU A 28 -5.82 9.19 -14.76
C GLU A 28 -5.20 10.50 -14.20
N ASP A 29 -5.85 11.27 -13.31
CA ASP A 29 -5.34 12.62 -12.97
C ASP A 29 -5.54 13.15 -11.51
N VAL A 30 -5.80 12.31 -10.48
CA VAL A 30 -6.05 12.86 -9.10
C VAL A 30 -5.43 12.05 -7.94
N GLU A 31 -4.23 11.49 -8.08
CA GLU A 31 -3.43 11.12 -6.89
C GLU A 31 -1.97 11.61 -6.98
N GLU A 32 -1.71 12.63 -7.81
CA GLU A 32 -0.47 13.42 -7.81
C GLU A 32 -0.85 14.90 -7.60
N GLU A 33 -1.26 15.31 -6.40
CA GLU A 33 -1.22 16.69 -5.86
C GLU A 33 -2.22 16.83 -4.70
N GLU A 34 -1.85 16.32 -3.51
CA GLU A 34 -2.33 16.90 -2.25
C GLU A 34 -1.33 16.57 -1.13
N VAL A 35 -0.08 16.94 -1.38
CA VAL A 35 0.87 17.29 -0.30
C VAL A 35 1.14 18.78 -0.44
N GLU A 36 0.09 19.58 -0.30
CA GLU A 36 0.26 20.97 0.13
C GLU A 36 0.69 20.90 1.60
N SER A 37 1.99 20.70 1.77
CA SER A 37 2.68 20.97 3.02
C SER A 37 2.57 22.47 3.29
N GLN A 38 1.44 22.90 3.86
CA GLN A 38 1.40 24.10 4.70
C GLN A 38 2.23 23.81 5.95
N SER A 39 3.55 23.81 5.77
CA SER A 39 4.56 23.94 6.80
C SER A 39 5.07 25.36 6.74
N GLU A 40 4.19 26.32 7.03
CA GLU A 40 4.54 27.73 7.09
C GLU A 40 3.83 28.38 8.28
N ASP A 41 4.33 28.04 9.47
CA ASP A 41 4.69 29.04 10.47
C ASP A 41 5.67 28.33 11.42
N GLU A 42 6.87 28.09 10.88
CA GLU A 42 8.08 27.99 11.69
C GLU A 42 8.11 29.29 12.48
N SER A 43 7.61 29.25 13.72
CA SER A 43 7.60 30.37 14.65
C SER A 43 9.04 30.86 14.78
N ASP A 44 9.35 31.84 13.94
CA ASP A 44 10.57 32.60 13.84
C ASP A 44 10.82 33.27 15.19
N ASP A 45 11.47 32.53 16.10
CA ASP A 45 12.15 33.09 17.27
C ASP A 45 13.52 33.66 16.84
N GLU A 46 13.63 34.17 15.60
CA GLU A 46 14.53 35.28 15.39
C GLU A 46 14.05 36.43 16.28
N PRO A 47 14.97 37.23 16.85
CA PRO A 47 14.58 38.50 17.42
C PRO A 47 14.12 39.39 16.25
N GLU A 48 12.88 39.22 15.80
CA GLU A 48 12.15 40.27 15.10
C GLU A 48 12.48 41.53 15.88
N LYS A 49 13.07 42.52 15.22
CA LYS A 49 13.45 43.78 15.86
C LYS A 49 12.15 44.48 16.23
N ARG A 50 11.57 44.08 17.38
CA ARG A 50 10.28 44.53 17.87
C ARG A 50 10.38 46.04 18.01
N LYS A 51 9.59 46.75 17.21
CA LYS A 51 9.65 48.21 17.14
C LYS A 51 9.15 48.79 18.47
N GLY A 52 9.87 49.78 19.00
CA GLY A 52 9.47 50.49 20.24
C GLY A 52 9.84 49.75 21.53
N ALA A 53 9.04 49.95 22.59
CA ALA A 53 9.35 49.46 23.94
C ALA A 53 9.34 47.93 24.08
N GLN A 54 8.70 47.20 23.14
CA GLN A 54 8.64 45.74 23.16
C GLN A 54 9.99 45.06 22.92
N GLY A 55 10.94 45.73 22.26
CA GLY A 55 12.31 45.22 22.09
C GLY A 55 13.22 45.46 23.30
N VAL A 56 12.80 46.29 24.25
CA VAL A 56 13.55 46.61 25.48
C VAL A 56 13.12 45.70 26.65
N ILE A 57 11.91 45.12 26.57
CA ILE A 57 11.41 44.21 27.60
C ILE A 57 12.06 42.83 27.40
N GLU A 58 12.97 42.49 28.31
CA GLU A 58 13.63 41.18 28.34
C GLU A 58 12.61 40.07 28.64
N ILE A 59 12.44 39.14 27.69
CA ILE A 59 11.59 37.96 27.88
C ILE A 59 12.30 37.01 28.87
N GLN A 60 11.98 37.11 30.15
CA GLN A 60 12.44 36.19 31.20
C GLN A 60 11.59 34.91 31.25
N ASN A 61 11.42 34.24 30.11
CA ASN A 61 10.79 32.93 30.08
C ASN A 61 11.85 31.86 30.37
N PRO A 62 11.79 31.15 31.51
CA PRO A 62 12.78 30.13 31.87
C PRO A 62 12.79 28.93 30.92
N ASN A 63 11.72 28.72 30.15
CA ASN A 63 11.64 27.68 29.11
C ASN A 63 12.08 28.21 27.72
N LEU A 64 12.51 29.47 27.60
CA LEU A 64 12.99 30.03 26.35
C LEU A 64 14.35 29.42 26.00
N VAL A 65 14.36 28.55 25.00
CA VAL A 65 15.57 27.90 24.50
C VAL A 65 16.37 28.92 23.71
N LYS A 66 17.35 29.56 24.36
CA LYS A 66 18.27 30.47 23.67
C LYS A 66 19.13 29.68 22.68
N GLN A 67 18.99 29.96 21.38
CA GLN A 67 19.83 29.35 20.36
C GLN A 67 21.30 29.73 20.60
N LYS A 68 22.15 28.73 20.82
CA LYS A 68 23.60 28.90 20.95
C LYS A 68 24.21 28.64 19.57
N ASN A 69 24.80 29.67 18.97
CA ASN A 69 25.51 29.53 17.69
C ASN A 69 26.81 28.75 17.91
N VAL A 70 26.79 27.45 17.61
CA VAL A 70 27.99 26.60 17.62
C VAL A 70 28.63 26.67 16.24
N LYS A 71 29.95 26.82 16.17
CA LYS A 71 30.67 26.84 14.90
C LYS A 71 30.74 25.42 14.34
N ALA A 72 30.54 25.27 13.04
CA ALA A 72 30.55 23.97 12.35
C ALA A 72 31.84 23.14 12.55
N ARG A 73 32.94 23.78 12.97
CA ARG A 73 34.23 23.10 13.24
C ARG A 73 34.28 22.38 14.59
N ASP A 74 33.40 22.74 15.53
CA ASP A 74 33.37 22.20 16.89
C ASP A 74 32.28 21.11 17.04
N VAL A 75 31.66 20.69 15.93
CA VAL A 75 30.62 19.65 15.90
C VAL A 75 31.30 18.29 15.73
N ASP A 76 31.45 17.55 16.82
CA ASP A 76 31.93 16.15 16.82
C ASP A 76 30.83 15.21 16.30
N PHE A 77 30.86 14.86 15.01
CA PHE A 77 29.94 13.89 14.40
C PHE A 77 30.19 12.43 14.84
N GLU A 78 31.35 12.14 15.45
CA GLU A 78 31.69 10.81 15.95
C GLU A 78 31.05 10.48 17.29
N LYS A 79 30.67 11.51 18.06
CA LYS A 79 29.81 11.33 19.23
C LYS A 79 28.39 11.18 18.72
N THR A 80 28.02 9.94 18.39
CA THR A 80 26.61 9.59 18.23
C THR A 80 25.92 10.04 19.50
N THR A 81 25.18 11.15 19.42
CA THR A 81 24.27 11.56 20.48
C THR A 81 23.44 10.34 20.75
N GLU A 82 23.61 9.76 21.94
CA GLU A 82 22.91 8.56 22.33
C GLU A 82 21.43 8.77 22.03
N LEU A 83 20.94 8.11 20.98
CA LEU A 83 19.57 8.29 20.50
C LEU A 83 18.66 8.25 21.71
N SER A 84 17.80 9.25 21.83
CA SER A 84 16.87 9.38 22.95
C SER A 84 16.16 8.04 23.14
N ARG A 85 15.83 7.64 24.37
CA ARG A 85 15.12 6.37 24.62
C ARG A 85 13.92 6.19 23.68
N ARG A 86 13.24 7.30 23.37
CA ARG A 86 12.13 7.36 22.40
C ARG A 86 12.56 6.98 20.98
N GLU A 87 13.65 7.55 20.49
CA GLU A 87 14.18 7.30 19.15
C GLU A 87 14.67 5.85 19.00
N ARG A 88 15.27 5.27 20.05
CA ARG A 88 15.67 3.85 20.04
C ARG A 88 14.47 2.92 19.92
N GLU A 89 13.42 3.17 20.70
CA GLU A 89 12.18 2.38 20.64
C GLU A 89 11.46 2.53 19.30
N GLU A 90 11.45 3.72 18.72
CA GLU A 90 10.86 3.97 17.39
C GLU A 90 11.63 3.24 16.28
N ILE A 91 12.96 3.28 16.30
CA ILE A 91 13.80 2.56 15.33
C ILE A 91 13.64 1.04 15.49
N GLU A 92 13.56 0.53 16.72
CA GLU A 92 13.33 -0.89 16.95
C GLU A 92 11.93 -1.32 16.45
N LYS A 93 10.92 -0.48 16.65
CA LYS A 93 9.56 -0.72 16.12
C LYS A 93 9.56 -0.75 14.60
N GLN A 94 10.25 0.18 13.94
CA GLN A 94 10.41 0.20 12.49
C GLN A 94 11.13 -1.06 11.99
N ARG A 95 12.28 -1.40 12.61
CA ARG A 95 13.03 -2.62 12.27
C ARG A 95 12.23 -3.90 12.48
N ALA A 96 11.40 -3.97 13.53
CA ALA A 96 10.53 -5.11 13.78
C ALA A 96 9.44 -5.24 12.72
N HIS A 97 8.84 -4.12 12.31
CA HIS A 97 7.87 -4.08 11.23
C HIS A 97 8.50 -4.49 9.89
N GLU A 98 9.65 -3.93 9.53
CA GLU A 98 10.40 -4.31 8.32
C GLU A 98 10.77 -5.80 8.33
N ARG A 99 11.21 -6.32 9.47
CA ARG A 99 11.52 -7.75 9.60
C ARG A 99 10.28 -8.61 9.40
N TYR A 100 9.13 -8.19 9.95
CA TYR A 100 7.87 -8.88 9.74
C TYR A 100 7.45 -8.89 8.27
N MET A 101 7.49 -7.72 7.62
CA MET A 101 7.20 -7.59 6.18
C MET A 101 8.13 -8.46 5.34
N LYS A 102 9.44 -8.43 5.63
CA LYS A 102 10.43 -9.28 4.97
C LYS A 102 10.18 -10.77 5.18
N LEU A 103 9.74 -11.19 6.37
CA LEU A 103 9.37 -12.59 6.62
C LEU A 103 8.09 -13.00 5.88
N GLN A 104 7.14 -12.07 5.73
CA GLN A 104 5.93 -12.27 4.94
C GLN A 104 6.27 -12.47 3.46
N GLU A 105 7.09 -11.58 2.90
CA GLU A 105 7.59 -11.66 1.52
C GLU A 105 8.37 -12.96 1.27
N GLN A 106 9.18 -13.39 2.25
CA GLN A 106 9.90 -14.65 2.19
C GLN A 106 8.98 -15.88 2.32
N GLY A 107 7.68 -15.71 2.56
CA GLY A 107 6.77 -16.82 2.77
C GLY A 107 7.02 -17.57 4.08
N LYS A 108 7.71 -16.96 5.05
CA LYS A 108 8.07 -17.63 6.30
C LYS A 108 6.99 -17.51 7.38
N THR A 109 6.10 -16.52 7.28
CA THR A 109 4.92 -16.40 8.15
C THR A 109 3.91 -17.50 7.81
N GLU A 110 3.15 -17.99 8.80
CA GLU A 110 2.17 -19.05 8.57
C GLU A 110 1.09 -18.67 7.57
N GLN A 111 0.71 -17.38 7.53
CA GLN A 111 -0.23 -16.83 6.56
C GLN A 111 0.35 -16.92 5.15
N ALA A 112 1.56 -16.43 4.94
CA ALA A 112 2.19 -16.45 3.63
C ALA A 112 2.47 -17.89 3.13
N ARG A 113 2.78 -18.83 4.03
CA ARG A 113 2.88 -20.26 3.68
C ARG A 113 1.57 -20.80 3.14
N LYS A 114 0.46 -20.56 3.84
CA LYS A 114 -0.89 -20.97 3.40
C LYS A 114 -1.27 -20.35 2.06
N ASP A 115 -0.95 -19.07 1.85
CA ASP A 115 -1.21 -18.40 0.59
C ASP A 115 -0.37 -18.96 -0.56
N LEU A 116 0.92 -19.26 -0.32
CA LEU A 116 1.77 -19.94 -1.29
C LEU A 116 1.25 -21.34 -1.61
N GLU A 117 0.86 -22.13 -0.61
CA GLU A 117 0.25 -23.46 -0.77
C GLU A 117 -1.05 -23.40 -1.58
N ARG A 118 -1.89 -22.39 -1.33
CA ARG A 118 -3.10 -22.15 -2.12
C ARG A 118 -2.75 -21.82 -3.57
N LEU A 119 -1.75 -20.98 -3.81
CA LEU A 119 -1.30 -20.61 -5.15
C LEU A 119 -0.67 -21.79 -5.89
N THR A 120 0.09 -22.66 -5.21
CA THR A 120 0.68 -23.85 -5.84
C THR A 120 -0.42 -24.85 -6.24
N LEU A 121 -1.43 -25.06 -5.40
CA LEU A 121 -2.58 -25.91 -5.73
C LEU A 121 -3.34 -25.39 -6.96
N ILE A 122 -3.56 -24.08 -7.07
CA ILE A 122 -4.17 -23.48 -8.27
C ILE A 122 -3.28 -23.67 -9.50
N ARG A 123 -1.96 -23.48 -9.37
CA ARG A 123 -1.03 -23.72 -10.48
C ARG A 123 -1.07 -25.19 -10.93
N GLN A 124 -1.11 -26.13 -10.00
CA GLN A 124 -1.24 -27.56 -10.29
C GLN A 124 -2.54 -27.87 -11.03
N GLN A 125 -3.68 -27.39 -10.52
CA GLN A 125 -4.97 -27.57 -11.19
C GLN A 125 -5.00 -27.00 -12.61
N ARG A 126 -4.38 -25.83 -12.81
CA ARG A 126 -4.25 -25.22 -14.15
C ARG A 126 -3.37 -26.05 -15.07
N ALA A 127 -2.23 -26.52 -14.57
CA ALA A 127 -1.31 -27.36 -15.34
C ALA A 127 -1.95 -28.71 -15.71
N GLU A 128 -2.64 -29.36 -14.78
CA GLU A 128 -3.38 -30.59 -15.03
C GLU A 128 -4.52 -30.39 -16.02
N ALA A 129 -5.27 -29.29 -15.91
CA ALA A 129 -6.32 -28.97 -16.88
C ALA A 129 -5.75 -28.68 -18.28
N ALA A 130 -4.60 -28.02 -18.37
CA ALA A 130 -3.90 -27.80 -19.64
C ALA A 130 -3.43 -29.13 -20.25
N LYS A 131 -2.76 -29.97 -19.47
CA LYS A 131 -2.32 -31.31 -19.90
C LYS A 131 -3.50 -32.18 -20.37
N LYS A 132 -4.59 -32.25 -19.60
CA LYS A 132 -5.80 -33.00 -20.01
C LYS A 132 -6.38 -32.48 -21.32
N ARG A 133 -6.40 -31.17 -21.55
CA ARG A 133 -6.86 -30.59 -22.83
C ARG A 133 -5.91 -30.90 -23.99
N GLU A 134 -4.60 -30.90 -23.76
CA GLU A 134 -3.60 -31.26 -24.77
C GLU A 134 -3.69 -32.74 -25.14
N GLU A 135 -3.81 -33.63 -24.16
CA GLU A 135 -4.00 -35.07 -24.36
C GLU A 135 -5.30 -35.36 -25.12
N GLU A 136 -6.41 -34.71 -24.77
CA GLU A 136 -7.68 -34.89 -25.47
C GLU A 136 -7.60 -34.39 -26.92
N LYS A 137 -6.93 -33.26 -27.16
CA LYS A 137 -6.70 -32.74 -28.52
C LYS A 137 -5.81 -33.68 -29.33
N ALA A 138 -4.70 -34.15 -28.74
CA ALA A 138 -3.80 -35.09 -29.39
C ALA A 138 -4.50 -36.41 -29.73
N ALA A 139 -5.29 -36.97 -28.81
CA ALA A 139 -6.09 -38.18 -29.07
C ALA A 139 -7.15 -37.97 -30.17
N LYS A 140 -7.80 -36.80 -30.19
CA LYS A 140 -8.75 -36.44 -31.25
C LYS A 140 -8.06 -36.32 -32.60
N ASP A 141 -6.87 -35.73 -32.66
CA ASP A 141 -6.13 -35.56 -33.90
C ASP A 141 -5.53 -36.89 -34.39
N GLN A 142 -5.05 -37.75 -33.50
CA GLN A 142 -4.65 -39.13 -33.85
C GLN A 142 -5.84 -39.91 -34.43
N LYS A 143 -7.03 -39.87 -33.80
CA LYS A 143 -8.23 -40.52 -34.34
C LYS A 143 -8.64 -39.97 -35.70
N LYS A 144 -8.49 -38.67 -35.95
CA LYS A 144 -8.77 -38.07 -37.28
C LYS A 144 -7.75 -38.50 -38.34
N VAL A 145 -6.48 -38.64 -37.96
CA VAL A 145 -5.42 -39.13 -38.86
C VAL A 145 -5.62 -40.61 -39.18
N GLU A 146 -5.95 -41.43 -38.18
CA GLU A 146 -6.31 -42.84 -38.38
C GLU A 146 -7.57 -43.00 -39.24
N ALA A 147 -8.60 -42.17 -39.06
CA ALA A 147 -9.81 -42.20 -39.88
C ALA A 147 -9.62 -41.69 -41.32
N ARG A 148 -8.50 -41.01 -41.61
CA ARG A 148 -8.15 -40.52 -42.97
C ARG A 148 -7.22 -41.47 -43.72
N LYS A 149 -6.68 -42.49 -43.05
CA LYS A 149 -5.79 -43.49 -43.62
C LYS A 149 -6.59 -44.73 -44.03
#